data_AF-A0A8J7I0E3-F1
#
_entry.id   AF-A0A8J7I0E3-F1
#
_cell.length_a   1.000
_cell.length_b   1.000
_cell.length_c   1.000
_cell.angle_alpha   90.00
_cell.angle_beta   90.00
_cell.angle_gamma   90.00
#
_symmetry.space_group_name_H-M   'P 1'
#
loop_
_entity.id
_entity.type
_entity.pdbx_description
1 polymer ?
#
loop_
_entity_poly.entity_id
_entity_poly.type
_entity_poly.pdbx_seq_one_letter_code
_entity_poly.pdbx_strand_id
1 'polypeptide(L)'
;MEPLTTAAIAVGSILATKALEKTGEQIGETLWNKTGQFLVTLKKQSPHIVAAIEKAPEQPLDYGKVITEVESAAKVNPEVAQAAQELAQAAKAEPNPKLAEILAMPNLEKLADKIGMVVMSGGTGNIQNMSF
;
A
#
# COMPACT_ATOMS: atom_id res chain seq x y z
N MET A 1 9.08 -11.05 10.59
CA MET A 1 8.23 -10.00 10.01
C MET A 1 8.16 -8.87 10.99
N GLU A 2 8.80 -7.74 10.66
CA GLU A 2 8.57 -6.53 11.45
C GLU A 2 7.16 -5.99 11.14
N PRO A 3 6.33 -5.71 12.15
CA PRO A 3 4.98 -5.19 11.95
C PRO A 3 4.99 -3.82 11.26
N LEU A 4 6.11 -3.10 11.31
CA LEU A 4 6.29 -1.79 10.69
C LEU A 4 6.52 -1.88 9.17
N THR A 5 7.33 -2.83 8.70
CA THR A 5 7.55 -3.03 7.25
C THR A 5 6.26 -3.46 6.55
N THR A 6 5.52 -4.36 7.20
CA THR A 6 4.20 -4.80 6.73
C THR A 6 3.24 -3.61 6.61
N ALA A 7 3.15 -2.78 7.66
CA ALA A 7 2.35 -1.56 7.66
C ALA A 7 2.76 -0.56 6.56
N ALA A 8 4.06 -0.32 6.40
CA ALA A 8 4.61 0.58 5.39
C ALA A 8 4.26 0.12 3.98
N ILE A 9 4.35 -1.19 3.71
CA ILE A 9 3.97 -1.77 2.42
C ILE A 9 2.48 -1.68 2.17
N ALA A 10 1.67 -1.99 3.17
CA ALA A 10 0.22 -1.89 3.07
C ALA A 10 -0.19 -0.46 2.67
N VAL A 11 0.24 0.51 3.46
CA VAL A 11 -0.11 1.92 3.30
C VAL A 11 0.52 2.47 2.03
N GLY A 12 1.81 2.20 1.83
CA GLY A 12 2.55 2.62 0.64
C GLY A 12 1.92 2.08 -0.64
N SER A 13 1.41 0.86 -0.65
CA SER A 13 0.76 0.28 -1.83
C SER A 13 -0.56 0.95 -2.16
N ILE A 14 -1.39 1.23 -1.16
CA ILE A 14 -2.70 1.85 -1.39
C ILE A 14 -2.56 3.30 -1.83
N LEU A 15 -1.60 4.02 -1.23
CA LEU A 15 -1.30 5.39 -1.58
C LEU A 15 -0.62 5.48 -2.96
N ALA A 16 0.33 4.58 -3.26
CA ALA A 16 0.93 4.47 -4.59
C ALA A 16 -0.10 4.21 -5.69
N THR A 17 -1.07 3.35 -5.40
CA THR A 17 -2.15 2.98 -6.33
C THR A 17 -3.29 4.00 -6.36
N LYS A 18 -3.16 5.08 -5.58
CA LYS A 18 -4.15 6.17 -5.47
C LYS A 18 -5.55 5.67 -5.12
N ALA A 19 -5.66 4.50 -4.49
CA ALA A 19 -6.94 3.90 -4.17
C ALA A 19 -7.70 4.70 -3.10
N LEU A 20 -6.97 5.33 -2.17
CA LEU A 20 -7.55 6.24 -1.18
C LEU A 20 -8.04 7.55 -1.82
N GLU A 21 -7.29 8.12 -2.77
CA GLU A 21 -7.72 9.30 -3.52
C GLU A 21 -9.01 9.03 -4.32
N LYS A 22 -9.14 7.84 -4.93
CA LYS A 22 -10.37 7.43 -5.63
C LYS A 22 -11.58 7.29 -4.70
N THR A 23 -11.37 7.04 -3.40
CA THR A 23 -12.47 6.99 -2.44
C THR A 23 -12.83 8.38 -1.88
N GLY A 24 -12.12 9.45 -2.29
CA GLY A 24 -12.35 10.81 -1.77
C GLY A 24 -11.82 11.04 -0.36
N GLU A 25 -10.93 10.17 0.13
CA GLU A 25 -10.31 10.36 1.44
C GLU A 25 -9.14 11.33 1.37
N GLN A 26 -9.16 12.34 2.24
CA GLN A 26 -8.01 13.21 2.45
C GLN A 26 -6.95 12.48 3.27
N ILE A 27 -5.75 12.43 2.70
CA ILE A 27 -4.56 11.92 3.34
C ILE A 27 -3.66 13.11 3.65
N GLY A 28 -3.12 13.16 4.86
CA GLY A 28 -2.19 14.20 5.27
C GLY A 28 -0.98 14.30 4.34
N GLU A 29 -0.57 15.53 4.06
CA GLU A 29 0.57 15.84 3.18
C GLU A 29 1.87 15.17 3.70
N THR A 30 2.01 15.07 5.03
CA THR A 30 3.13 14.36 5.67
C THR A 30 3.16 12.89 5.26
N LEU A 31 2.02 12.19 5.31
CA LEU A 31 1.96 10.79 4.93
C LEU A 31 2.20 10.60 3.44
N TRP A 32 1.68 11.52 2.61
CA TRP A 32 1.93 11.52 1.17
C TRP A 32 3.42 11.70 0.85
N ASN A 33 4.09 12.64 1.51
CA ASN A 33 5.53 12.89 1.33
C ASN A 33 6.37 11.69 1.81
N LYS A 34 6.06 11.11 2.97
CA LYS A 34 6.72 9.89 3.48
C LYS A 34 6.55 8.70 2.55
N THR A 35 5.35 8.54 1.97
CA THR A 35 5.09 7.51 0.96
C THR A 35 5.95 7.71 -0.27
N GLY A 36 6.00 8.94 -0.80
CA GLY A 36 6.86 9.28 -1.93
C GLY A 36 8.34 8.99 -1.66
N GLN A 37 8.84 9.37 -0.49
CA GLN A 37 10.22 9.05 -0.08
C GLN A 37 10.47 7.56 -0.01
N PHE A 38 9.59 6.80 0.65
CA PHE A 38 9.69 5.36 0.73
C PHE A 38 9.73 4.69 -0.65
N LEU A 39 8.83 5.06 -1.56
CA LEU A 39 8.80 4.52 -2.92
C LEU A 39 10.05 4.93 -3.72
N VAL A 40 10.54 6.15 -3.58
CA VAL A 40 11.78 6.58 -4.26
C VAL A 40 12.98 5.77 -3.77
N THR A 41 13.12 5.61 -2.46
CA THR A 41 14.24 4.85 -1.87
C THR A 41 14.12 3.36 -2.21
N LEU A 42 12.91 2.80 -2.14
CA LEU A 42 12.64 1.42 -2.55
C LEU A 42 12.88 1.23 -4.05
N LYS A 43 12.55 2.20 -4.90
CA LYS A 43 12.78 2.12 -6.35
C LYS A 43 14.26 2.08 -6.71
N LYS A 44 15.11 2.77 -5.93
CA LYS A 44 16.57 2.70 -6.12
C LYS A 44 17.11 1.30 -5.86
N GLN A 45 16.55 0.60 -4.88
CA GLN A 45 16.99 -0.74 -4.49
C GLN A 45 16.32 -1.85 -5.31
N SER A 46 15.00 -1.76 -5.43
CA SER A 46 14.13 -2.76 -6.04
C SER A 46 13.06 -2.06 -6.91
N PRO A 47 13.42 -1.55 -8.10
CA PRO A 47 12.50 -0.83 -8.98
C PRO A 47 11.33 -1.69 -9.46
N HIS A 48 11.54 -3.00 -9.55
CA HIS A 48 10.52 -3.97 -9.94
C HIS A 48 9.41 -4.10 -8.88
N ILE A 49 9.73 -3.92 -7.60
CA ILE A 49 8.74 -3.96 -6.51
C ILE A 49 7.82 -2.76 -6.58
N VAL A 50 8.39 -1.56 -6.77
CA VAL A 50 7.59 -0.34 -6.93
C VAL A 50 6.68 -0.45 -8.15
N ALA A 51 7.20 -0.95 -9.27
CA ALA A 51 6.38 -1.19 -10.46
C ALA A 51 5.26 -2.22 -10.23
N ALA A 52 5.52 -3.26 -9.42
CA ALA A 52 4.48 -4.23 -9.06
C ALA A 52 3.41 -3.61 -8.17
N ILE A 53 3.81 -2.77 -7.21
CA ILE A 53 2.90 -2.02 -6.34
C ILE A 53 2.02 -1.07 -7.16
N GLU A 54 2.60 -0.29 -8.07
CA GLU A 54 1.84 0.62 -8.95
C GLU A 54 0.85 -0.13 -9.84
N LYS A 55 1.17 -1.38 -10.22
CA LYS A 55 0.31 -2.27 -10.99
C LYS A 55 -0.66 -3.11 -10.15
N ALA A 56 -0.59 -3.06 -8.82
CA ALA A 56 -1.48 -3.81 -7.94
C ALA A 56 -2.99 -3.64 -8.22
N PRO A 57 -3.51 -2.49 -8.71
CA PRO A 57 -4.91 -2.37 -9.09
C PRO A 57 -5.26 -3.08 -10.40
N GLU A 58 -4.27 -3.32 -11.26
CA GLU A 58 -4.42 -4.00 -12.55
C GLU A 58 -4.05 -5.49 -12.46
N GLN A 59 -3.17 -5.86 -11.54
CA GLN A 59 -2.63 -7.20 -11.36
C GLN A 59 -2.57 -7.57 -9.89
N PRO A 60 -2.96 -8.80 -9.50
CA PRO A 60 -2.85 -9.24 -8.12
C PRO A 60 -1.40 -9.15 -7.64
N LEU A 61 -1.15 -8.26 -6.68
CA LEU A 61 0.15 -8.10 -6.07
C LEU A 61 0.37 -9.18 -5.02
N ASP A 62 1.50 -9.89 -5.11
CA ASP A 62 1.92 -10.83 -4.09
C ASP A 62 2.55 -10.08 -2.91
N TYR A 63 1.70 -9.66 -1.96
CA TYR A 63 2.14 -8.90 -0.79
C TYR A 63 3.16 -9.68 0.04
N GLY A 64 3.05 -11.01 0.14
CA GLY A 64 4.02 -11.84 0.87
C GLY A 64 5.42 -11.72 0.25
N LYS A 65 5.50 -11.79 -1.08
CA LYS A 65 6.76 -11.60 -1.80
C LYS A 65 7.28 -10.16 -1.67
N VAL A 66 6.42 -9.16 -1.82
CA VAL A 66 6.79 -7.75 -1.70
C VAL A 66 7.36 -7.42 -0.33
N ILE A 67 6.73 -7.89 0.75
CA ILE A 67 7.22 -7.66 2.12
C ILE A 67 8.60 -8.28 2.28
N THR A 68 8.80 -9.51 1.80
CA THR A 68 10.09 -10.22 1.91
C THR A 68 11.21 -9.49 1.16
N GLU A 69 10.90 -9.00 -0.04
CA GLU A 69 11.82 -8.21 -0.88
C GLU A 69 12.13 -6.86 -0.24
N VAL A 70 11.14 -6.20 0.35
CA VAL A 70 11.34 -4.91 1.03
C VAL A 70 12.08 -5.09 2.35
N GLU A 71 11.80 -6.13 3.13
CA GLU A 71 12.60 -6.49 4.31
C GLU A 71 14.04 -6.77 3.91
N SER A 72 14.26 -7.44 2.77
CA SER A 72 15.60 -7.66 2.24
C SER A 72 16.25 -6.33 1.84
N ALA A 73 15.55 -5.47 1.09
CA ALA A 73 16.00 -4.13 0.71
C ALA A 73 16.32 -3.25 1.93
N ALA A 74 15.52 -3.32 2.99
CA ALA A 74 15.70 -2.62 4.26
C ALA A 74 16.93 -3.14 5.04
N LYS A 75 17.23 -4.44 4.96
CA LYS A 75 18.43 -5.02 5.59
C LYS A 75 19.71 -4.58 4.89
N VAL A 76 19.71 -4.47 3.56
CA VAL A 76 20.89 -3.99 2.81
C VAL A 76 20.97 -2.47 2.75
N ASN A 77 19.84 -1.76 2.83
CA ASN A 77 19.79 -0.30 2.79
C ASN A 77 19.01 0.26 3.99
N PRO A 78 19.70 0.86 4.99
CA PRO A 78 19.05 1.43 6.16
C PRO A 78 18.13 2.61 5.81
N GLU A 79 18.31 3.30 4.68
CA GLU A 79 17.38 4.34 4.24
C GLU A 79 16.01 3.75 3.90
N VAL A 80 15.94 2.55 3.32
CA VAL A 80 14.67 1.87 3.03
C VAL A 80 13.98 1.47 4.33
N ALA A 81 14.75 0.93 5.29
CA ALA A 81 14.24 0.58 6.62
C ALA A 81 13.66 1.81 7.32
N GLN A 82 14.42 2.91 7.34
CA GLN A 82 14.01 4.15 7.97
C GLN A 82 12.77 4.74 7.29
N ALA A 83 12.76 4.83 5.95
CA ALA A 83 11.61 5.36 5.23
C ALA A 83 10.34 4.50 5.44
N ALA A 84 10.48 3.17 5.51
CA ALA A 84 9.39 2.27 5.85
C ALA A 84 8.87 2.54 7.27
N GLN A 85 9.79 2.68 8.23
CA GLN A 85 9.44 2.93 9.63
C GLN A 85 8.74 4.27 9.82
N GLU A 86 9.22 5.32 9.14
CA GLU A 86 8.61 6.65 9.17
C GLU A 86 7.24 6.65 8.48
N LEU A 87 7.09 5.93 7.36
CA LEU A 87 5.81 5.76 6.70
C LEU A 87 4.79 5.04 7.59
N ALA A 88 5.19 3.94 8.23
CA ALA A 88 4.32 3.21 9.15
C ALA A 88 3.91 4.05 10.36
N GLN A 89 4.82 4.87 10.89
CA GLN A 89 4.52 5.80 11.99
C GLN A 89 3.58 6.92 11.55
N ALA A 90 3.85 7.54 10.40
CA ALA A 90 2.97 8.56 9.84
C ALA A 90 1.57 7.99 9.60
N ALA A 91 1.45 6.76 9.10
CA ALA A 91 0.17 6.11 8.88
C ALA A 91 -0.60 5.82 10.18
N LYS A 92 0.11 5.49 11.26
CA LYS A 92 -0.47 5.32 12.60
C LYS A 92 -0.90 6.65 13.23
N ALA A 93 -0.17 7.72 12.93
CA ALA A 93 -0.49 9.06 13.40
C ALA A 93 -1.61 9.72 12.57
N GLU A 94 -1.82 9.25 11.34
CA GLU A 94 -2.84 9.76 10.45
C GLU A 94 -4.23 9.39 10.98
N PRO A 95 -5.12 10.36 11.26
CA PRO A 95 -6.47 10.12 11.76
C PRO A 95 -7.43 9.67 10.64
N ASN A 96 -6.98 8.74 9.79
CA ASN A 96 -7.78 8.22 8.68
C ASN A 96 -8.30 6.80 9.04
N PRO A 97 -9.62 6.59 9.07
CA PRO A 97 -10.22 5.33 9.49
C PRO A 97 -9.88 4.16 8.55
N LYS A 98 -9.70 4.40 7.24
CA LYS A 98 -9.27 3.34 6.34
C LYS A 98 -7.83 2.94 6.59
N LEU A 99 -6.92 3.89 6.78
CA LEU A 99 -5.53 3.56 7.13
C LEU A 99 -5.46 2.77 8.43
N ALA A 100 -6.23 3.15 9.45
CA ALA A 100 -6.35 2.39 10.68
C ALA A 100 -6.88 0.97 10.42
N GLU A 101 -7.87 0.81 9.54
CA GLU A 101 -8.40 -0.50 9.15
C GLU A 101 -7.35 -1.34 8.42
N ILE A 102 -6.60 -0.74 7.48
CA ILE A 102 -5.51 -1.37 6.73
C ILE A 102 -4.40 -1.85 7.68
N LEU A 103 -4.01 -1.00 8.64
CA LEU A 103 -3.00 -1.32 9.64
C LEU A 103 -3.48 -2.41 10.62
N ALA A 104 -4.79 -2.48 10.85
CA ALA A 104 -5.43 -3.51 11.65
C ALA A 104 -5.70 -4.81 10.86
N MET A 105 -5.53 -4.82 9.54
CA MET A 105 -5.71 -6.02 8.74
C MET A 105 -4.59 -7.02 9.02
N PRO A 106 -4.92 -8.25 9.47
CA PRO A 106 -3.92 -9.28 9.72
C PRO A 106 -3.38 -9.91 8.42
N ASN A 107 -4.06 -9.71 7.29
CA ASN A 107 -3.63 -10.24 6.00
C ASN A 107 -3.70 -9.17 4.90
N LEU A 108 -2.54 -8.85 4.32
CA LEU A 108 -2.40 -7.90 3.22
C LEU A 108 -2.89 -8.45 1.88
N GLU A 109 -3.09 -9.76 1.73
CA GLU A 109 -3.72 -10.29 0.51
C GLU A 109 -5.17 -9.79 0.34
N LYS A 110 -5.90 -9.63 1.46
CA LYS A 110 -7.25 -9.04 1.45
C LYS A 110 -7.23 -7.57 1.04
N LEU A 111 -6.08 -6.91 1.15
CA LEU A 111 -5.90 -5.54 0.71
C LEU A 111 -5.91 -5.45 -0.81
N ALA A 112 -5.29 -6.40 -1.51
CA ALA A 112 -5.33 -6.48 -2.99
C ALA A 112 -6.77 -6.51 -3.49
N ASP A 113 -7.58 -7.39 -2.89
CA ASP A 113 -8.98 -7.60 -3.24
C ASP A 113 -9.80 -6.32 -3.02
N LYS A 114 -9.56 -5.65 -1.88
CA LYS A 114 -10.25 -4.40 -1.54
C LYS A 114 -9.81 -3.21 -2.40
N ILE A 115 -8.53 -3.10 -2.75
CA ILE A 115 -8.02 -2.08 -3.68
C ILE A 115 -8.58 -2.32 -5.09
N GLY A 116 -8.58 -3.56 -5.56
CA GLY A 116 -9.18 -3.96 -6.85
C GLY A 116 -10.66 -3.62 -6.92
N MET A 117 -11.41 -3.85 -5.83
CA MET A 117 -12.81 -3.43 -5.71
C MET A 117 -12.98 -1.90 -5.78
N VAL A 118 -12.12 -1.12 -5.12
CA VAL A 118 -12.18 0.36 -5.15
C VAL A 118 -11.86 0.90 -6.54
N VAL A 119 -10.95 0.26 -7.29
CA VAL A 119 -10.66 0.64 -8.68
C VAL A 119 -11.77 0.23 -9.64
N MET A 120 -12.41 -0.92 -9.45
CA MET A 120 -13.56 -1.36 -10.25
C MET A 120 -14.84 -0.56 -9.95
N SER A 121 -15.00 -0.01 -8.74
CA SER A 121 -16.19 0.79 -8.38
C SER A 121 -16.24 2.17 -9.04
N GLY A 122 -15.19 2.56 -9.78
CA GLY A 122 -15.16 3.76 -10.64
C GLY A 122 -15.45 3.50 -12.12
N GLY A 123 -15.68 2.24 -12.51
CA GLY A 123 -16.04 1.85 -13.87
C GLY A 123 -17.49 1.36 -13.92
N THR A 124 -18.33 2.06 -14.69
CA THR A 124 -19.69 1.65 -15.02
C THR A 124 -19.72 0.19 -15.50
N GLY A 125 -20.40 -0.71 -14.77
CA GLY A 125 -20.50 -2.12 -15.16
C GLY A 125 -21.42 -2.96 -14.27
N ASN A 126 -22.73 -2.81 -14.47
CA ASN A 126 -23.83 -3.73 -14.12
C ASN A 126 -23.61 -4.76 -12.99
N ILE A 127 -24.24 -4.49 -11.84
CA ILE A 127 -24.67 -5.54 -10.91
C ILE A 127 -25.90 -6.21 -11.53
N GLN A 128 -25.68 -7.19 -12.39
CA GLN A 128 -26.73 -8.14 -12.81
C GLN A 128 -26.24 -9.55 -12.51
N ASN A 129 -26.40 -9.97 -11.26
CA ASN A 129 -26.55 -11.39 -10.95
C ASN A 129 -27.34 -11.56 -9.65
N MET A 130 -28.63 -11.24 -9.71
CA MET A 130 -29.62 -11.87 -8.84
C MET A 130 -30.53 -12.71 -9.73
N SER A 131 -30.27 -14.01 -9.74
CA SER A 131 -31.21 -15.03 -10.17
C SER A 131 -31.28 -16.05 -9.04
N PHE A 132 -32.40 -16.05 -8.32
CA PHE A 132 -32.92 -17.19 -7.59
C PHE A 132 -34.10 -17.74 -8.39
#